data_AF-A0A9X6YK62-F1
#
_entry.id   AF-A0A9X6YK62-F1
#
_cell.length_a   1.000
_cell.length_b   1.000
_cell.length_c   1.000
_cell.angle_alpha   90.00
_cell.angle_beta   90.00
_cell.angle_gamma   90.00
#
_symmetry.space_group_name_H-M   'P 1'
#
loop_
_entity.id
_entity.type
_entity.pdbx_description
1 polymer ?
#
loop_
_entity_poly.entity_id
_entity_poly.type
_entity_poly.pdbx_seq_one_letter_code
_entity_poly.pdbx_strand_id
1 'polypeptide(L)'
;ISDTIILNWVNKYKQNGLEAFLKRCTNYTQQFKLDVLNFMIENGMSLFETAAIFNIPAPSTISVWKKQLETQGIDALQSKKKGRPSMKKDSNKQLKQPLAEGSVEA
;
A
#
# COMPACT_ATOMS: atom_id res chain seq x y z
N ILE A 1 -15.45 22.31 -11.71
CA ILE A 1 -15.24 20.84 -11.78
C ILE A 1 -15.41 20.49 -13.25
N SER A 2 -14.48 19.78 -13.88
CA SER A 2 -14.60 19.46 -15.31
C SER A 2 -15.64 18.36 -15.55
N ASP A 3 -16.30 18.41 -16.70
CA ASP A 3 -17.33 17.43 -17.09
C ASP A 3 -16.76 16.00 -17.09
N THR A 4 -15.48 15.85 -17.44
CA THR A 4 -14.76 14.57 -17.41
C THR A 4 -14.71 13.96 -16.01
N ILE A 5 -14.57 14.78 -14.96
CA ILE A 5 -14.57 14.30 -13.58
C ILE A 5 -15.96 13.77 -13.23
N ILE A 6 -17.02 14.52 -13.56
CA ILE A 6 -18.41 14.11 -13.29
C ILE A 6 -18.74 12.80 -14.03
N LEU A 7 -18.38 12.70 -15.32
CA LEU A 7 -18.57 11.50 -16.13
C LEU A 7 -17.88 10.28 -15.54
N ASN A 8 -16.65 10.44 -15.03
CA ASN A 8 -15.92 9.35 -14.39
C ASN A 8 -16.58 8.87 -13.09
N TRP A 9 -17.12 9.78 -12.29
CA TRP A 9 -17.89 9.45 -11.08
C TRP A 9 -19.18 8.69 -11.41
N VAL A 10 -19.92 9.14 -12.44
CA VAL A 10 -21.14 8.46 -12.90
C VAL A 10 -20.82 7.05 -13.42
N ASN A 11 -19.77 6.89 -14.23
CA ASN A 11 -19.37 5.58 -14.76
C ASN A 11 -18.95 4.62 -13.64
N LYS A 12 -18.21 5.09 -12.64
CA LYS A 12 -17.87 4.29 -11.46
C LYS A 12 -19.10 3.79 -10.71
N TYR A 13 -20.08 4.68 -10.49
CA TYR A 13 -21.31 4.29 -9.82
C TYR A 13 -22.09 3.25 -10.64
N LYS A 14 -22.19 3.43 -11.96
CA LYS A 14 -22.85 2.47 -12.85
C LYS A 14 -22.23 1.08 -12.80
N GLN A 15 -20.91 0.99 -12.65
CA GLN A 15 -20.19 -0.28 -12.66
C GLN A 15 -20.13 -0.96 -11.28
N ASN A 16 -19.96 -0.19 -10.21
CA ASN A 16 -19.63 -0.74 -8.88
C ASN A 16 -20.62 -0.32 -7.78
N GLY A 17 -21.64 0.48 -8.09
CA GLY A 17 -22.63 0.97 -7.13
C GLY A 17 -22.00 1.83 -6.03
N LEU A 18 -22.59 1.79 -4.83
CA LEU A 18 -22.10 2.53 -3.65
C LEU A 18 -20.71 2.07 -3.19
N GLU A 19 -20.35 0.81 -3.46
CA GLU A 19 -19.05 0.23 -3.13
C GLU A 19 -17.87 0.99 -3.79
N ALA A 20 -18.13 1.70 -4.89
CA ALA A 20 -17.16 2.54 -5.58
C ALA A 20 -16.60 3.69 -4.70
N PHE A 21 -17.35 4.08 -3.66
CA PHE A 21 -17.07 5.26 -2.84
C PHE A 21 -16.72 4.93 -1.39
N LEU A 22 -16.73 3.64 -1.01
CA LEU A 22 -16.27 3.24 0.31
C LEU A 22 -14.76 3.46 0.43
N LYS A 23 -14.33 4.10 1.52
CA LYS A 23 -12.92 4.35 1.81
C LYS A 23 -12.23 3.03 2.13
N ARG A 24 -11.64 2.40 1.11
CA ARG A 24 -10.86 1.17 1.26
C ARG A 24 -9.39 1.51 1.48
N CYS A 25 -8.82 1.04 2.59
CA CYS A 25 -7.36 0.95 2.74
C CYS A 25 -6.88 -0.26 1.92
N THR A 26 -6.73 -0.09 0.61
CA THR A 26 -6.33 -1.19 -0.28
C THR A 26 -4.82 -1.39 -0.21
N ASN A 27 -4.39 -2.43 0.50
CA ASN A 27 -3.07 -3.00 0.31
C ASN A 27 -3.15 -3.95 -0.90
N TYR A 28 -2.60 -3.52 -2.03
CA TYR A 28 -2.49 -4.37 -3.20
C TYR A 28 -1.22 -5.21 -3.11
N THR A 29 -1.37 -6.53 -3.25
CA THR A 29 -0.24 -7.46 -3.33
C THR A 29 0.58 -7.19 -4.59
N GLN A 30 1.86 -7.58 -4.60
CA GLN A 30 2.69 -7.47 -5.81
C GLN A 30 2.03 -8.21 -6.98
N GLN A 31 1.52 -9.42 -6.74
CA GLN A 31 0.86 -10.23 -7.76
C GLN A 31 -0.34 -9.51 -8.37
N PHE A 32 -1.24 -8.96 -7.53
CA PHE A 32 -2.40 -8.23 -8.02
C PHE A 32 -2.00 -7.05 -8.93
N LYS A 33 -0.97 -6.30 -8.55
CA LYS A 33 -0.48 -5.18 -9.37
C LYS A 33 0.05 -5.66 -10.72
N LEU A 34 0.76 -6.79 -10.73
CA LEU A 34 1.28 -7.39 -11.95
C LEU A 34 0.14 -7.84 -12.86
N ASP A 35 -0.86 -8.53 -12.31
CA ASP A 35 -2.02 -9.02 -13.05
C ASP A 35 -2.81 -7.86 -13.69
N VAL A 36 -2.99 -6.76 -12.95
CA VAL A 36 -3.65 -5.54 -13.46
C VAL A 36 -2.87 -4.94 -14.64
N LEU A 37 -1.54 -4.86 -14.53
CA LEU A 37 -0.70 -4.29 -15.58
C LEU A 37 -0.67 -5.19 -16.83
N ASN A 38 -0.57 -6.50 -16.64
CA ASN A 38 -0.60 -7.48 -17.74
C ASN A 38 -1.94 -7.42 -18.46
N PHE A 39 -3.06 -7.45 -17.73
CA PHE A 39 -4.40 -7.30 -18.30
C PHE A 39 -4.51 -6.01 -19.13
N MET A 40 -4.01 -4.88 -18.61
CA MET A 40 -4.07 -3.61 -19.33
C MET A 40 -3.30 -3.66 -20.66
N ILE A 41 -2.13 -4.29 -20.68
CA ILE A 41 -1.29 -4.42 -21.87
C ILE A 41 -1.91 -5.40 -22.88
N GLU A 42 -2.29 -6.59 -22.41
CA GLU A 42 -2.85 -7.66 -23.26
C GLU A 42 -4.15 -7.24 -23.95
N ASN A 43 -4.97 -6.42 -23.28
CA ASN A 43 -6.26 -5.97 -23.80
C ASN A 43 -6.21 -4.56 -24.40
N GLY A 44 -5.05 -3.89 -24.41
CA GLY A 44 -4.91 -2.53 -24.94
C GLY A 44 -5.77 -1.48 -24.21
N MET A 45 -6.05 -1.69 -22.93
CA MET A 45 -7.00 -0.90 -22.15
C MET A 45 -6.36 0.40 -21.63
N SER A 46 -7.17 1.45 -21.49
CA SER A 46 -6.73 2.68 -20.84
C SER A 46 -6.68 2.53 -19.31
N LEU A 47 -5.90 3.41 -18.67
CA LEU A 47 -5.82 3.48 -17.20
C LEU A 47 -7.19 3.64 -16.52
N PHE A 48 -8.12 4.35 -17.16
CA PHE A 48 -9.45 4.60 -16.63
C PHE A 48 -10.32 3.34 -16.70
N GLU A 49 -10.30 2.64 -17.84
CA GLU A 49 -11.05 1.40 -18.04
C GLU A 49 -10.52 0.30 -17.12
N THR A 50 -9.21 0.11 -17.06
CA THR A 50 -8.58 -0.84 -16.13
C THR A 50 -8.92 -0.51 -14.68
N ALA A 51 -8.86 0.76 -14.27
CA ALA A 51 -9.22 1.15 -12.92
C ALA A 51 -10.69 0.85 -12.58
N ALA A 52 -11.60 1.01 -13.54
CA ALA A 52 -13.01 0.66 -13.36
C ALA A 52 -13.19 -0.86 -13.18
N ILE A 53 -12.57 -1.68 -14.04
CA ILE A 53 -12.68 -3.15 -14.00
C ILE A 53 -12.17 -3.71 -12.67
N PHE A 54 -10.98 -3.29 -12.24
CA PHE A 54 -10.37 -3.77 -11.00
C PHE A 54 -10.82 -3.01 -9.75
N ASN A 55 -11.81 -2.12 -9.89
CA ASN A 55 -12.32 -1.26 -8.83
C ASN A 55 -11.19 -0.52 -8.06
N ILE A 56 -10.22 0.02 -8.81
CA ILE A 56 -9.12 0.81 -8.29
C ILE A 56 -9.60 2.27 -8.17
N PRO A 57 -9.57 2.89 -6.98
CA PRO A 57 -10.16 4.21 -6.78
C PRO A 57 -9.54 5.33 -7.63
N ALA A 58 -8.25 5.27 -7.93
CA ALA A 58 -7.58 6.30 -8.71
C ALA A 58 -6.80 5.67 -9.86
N PRO A 59 -7.10 6.03 -11.13
CA PRO A 59 -6.33 5.56 -12.29
C PRO A 59 -4.82 5.88 -12.19
N SER A 60 -4.47 6.97 -11.52
CA SER A 60 -3.08 7.35 -11.24
C SER A 60 -2.32 6.29 -10.44
N THR A 61 -3.02 5.45 -9.66
CA THR A 61 -2.42 4.32 -8.93
C THR A 61 -1.78 3.33 -9.91
N ILE A 62 -2.47 3.03 -11.02
CA ILE A 62 -1.97 2.12 -12.05
C ILE A 62 -0.78 2.76 -12.78
N SER A 63 -0.83 4.08 -13.05
CA SER A 63 0.30 4.80 -13.65
C SER A 63 1.56 4.73 -12.79
N VAL A 64 1.41 4.81 -11.46
CA VAL A 64 2.52 4.66 -10.52
C VAL A 64 3.11 3.25 -10.58
N TRP A 65 2.28 2.20 -10.61
CA TRP A 65 2.76 0.82 -10.71
C TRP A 65 3.49 0.57 -12.03
N LYS A 66 2.94 1.05 -13.14
CA LYS A 66 3.59 0.97 -14.45
C LYS A 66 4.99 1.59 -14.42
N LYS A 67 5.10 2.82 -13.88
CA LYS A 67 6.39 3.50 -13.74
C LYS A 67 7.35 2.74 -12.80
N GLN A 68 6.86 2.17 -11.71
CA GLN A 68 7.67 1.36 -10.79
C GLN A 68 8.23 0.13 -11.48
N LEU A 69 7.40 -0.58 -12.25
CA LEU A 69 7.82 -1.75 -13.02
C LEU A 69 8.86 -1.38 -14.08
N GLU A 70 8.62 -0.31 -14.85
CA GLU A 70 9.54 0.14 -15.92
C GLU A 70 10.89 0.63 -15.39
N THR A 71 10.92 1.26 -14.21
CA THR A 71 12.15 1.88 -13.68
C THR A 71 12.94 1.00 -12.73
N GLN A 72 12.27 0.11 -11.98
CA GLN A 72 12.86 -0.62 -10.85
C GLN A 72 12.52 -2.13 -10.89
N GLY A 73 11.77 -2.58 -11.89
CA GLY A 73 11.39 -3.99 -12.04
C GLY A 73 10.29 -4.44 -11.07
N ILE A 74 10.06 -5.75 -11.05
CA ILE A 74 8.93 -6.37 -10.35
C ILE A 74 9.01 -6.12 -8.83
N ASP A 75 10.20 -6.11 -8.24
CA ASP A 75 10.39 -5.93 -6.79
C ASP A 75 9.86 -4.60 -6.28
N ALA A 76 9.85 -3.56 -7.12
CA ALA A 76 9.32 -2.25 -6.75
C ALA A 76 7.78 -2.22 -6.60
N LEU A 77 7.08 -3.23 -7.10
CA LEU A 77 5.65 -3.40 -6.90
C LEU A 77 5.31 -3.93 -5.49
N GLN A 78 6.29 -4.39 -4.71
CA GLN A 78 6.04 -4.81 -3.32
C GLN A 78 5.42 -3.69 -2.48
N SER A 79 4.41 -4.03 -1.68
CA SER A 79 3.79 -3.06 -0.78
C SER A 79 4.77 -2.69 0.34
N LYS A 80 5.12 -1.41 0.46
CA LYS A 80 5.94 -0.93 1.58
C LYS A 80 5.07 -0.89 2.84
N LYS A 81 5.62 -1.34 3.97
CA LYS A 81 4.93 -1.24 5.27
C LYS A 81 4.52 0.22 5.51
N LYS A 82 3.20 0.45 5.56
CA LYS A 82 2.63 1.78 5.78
C LYS A 82 2.69 2.10 7.27
N GLY A 83 3.44 3.14 7.64
CA GLY A 83 3.53 3.61 9.02
C GLY A 83 4.89 4.20 9.35
N ARG A 84 4.95 4.92 10.47
CA ARG A 84 6.22 5.39 11.05
C ARG A 84 6.97 4.18 11.61
N PRO A 85 8.29 4.04 11.40
CA PRO A 85 9.06 3.04 12.13
C PRO A 85 8.88 3.22 13.64
N SER A 86 8.76 2.10 14.36
CA SER A 86 8.63 2.11 15.81
C SER A 86 9.88 2.74 16.44
N MET A 87 9.70 3.63 17.43
CA MET A 87 10.81 4.18 18.19
C MET A 87 11.48 3.05 19.00
N LYS A 88 12.81 2.94 18.92
CA LYS A 88 13.57 2.06 19.81
C LYS A 88 13.37 2.54 21.26
N LYS A 89 13.00 1.63 22.15
CA LYS A 89 12.93 1.92 23.58
C LYS A 89 14.30 1.62 24.16
N ASP A 90 15.02 2.64 24.63
CA ASP A 90 16.30 2.47 25.31
C ASP A 90 16.05 1.79 26.67
N SER A 91 16.12 0.47 26.71
CA SER A 91 16.07 -0.29 27.95
C SER A 91 17.45 -0.30 28.60
N ASN A 92 17.89 0.85 29.11
CA ASN A 92 18.98 0.91 30.08
C ASN A 92 18.39 0.75 31.50
N LYS A 93 17.89 -0.45 31.81
CA LYS A 93 17.75 -0.87 33.21
C LYS A 93 18.99 -1.68 33.53
N GLN A 94 19.99 -0.99 34.07
CA GLN A 94 21.14 -1.63 34.69
C GLN A 94 20.68 -2.74 35.63
N LEU A 95 21.13 -3.94 35.30
CA LEU A 95 21.28 -5.04 36.24
C LEU A 95 22.15 -4.50 37.39
N LYS A 96 21.57 -4.25 38.56
CA LYS A 96 22.34 -4.18 39.80
C LYS A 96 22.02 -5.44 40.60
N GLN A 97 22.76 -6.50 40.31
CA GLN A 97 23.09 -7.47 41.34
C GLN A 97 24.19 -6.86 42.20
N PRO A 98 24.16 -7.10 43.51
CA PRO A 98 25.39 -7.50 44.18
C PRO A 98 25.18 -8.81 44.92
N LEU A 99 25.86 -9.84 44.42
CA LEU A 99 26.31 -10.98 45.21
C LEU A 99 27.67 -10.58 45.81
N ALA A 100 27.77 -10.52 47.14
CA ALA A 100 28.99 -10.84 47.89
C ALA A 100 28.68 -10.93 49.39
N GLU A 101 28.87 -12.14 49.93
CA GLU A 101 29.03 -12.44 51.35
C GLU A 101 30.24 -11.68 51.94
N GLY A 102 30.17 -11.33 53.22
CA GLY A 102 31.34 -10.87 53.98
C GLY A 102 31.02 -10.26 55.34
N SER A 103 31.21 -11.07 56.40
CA SER A 103 31.66 -10.74 57.77
C SER A 103 31.50 -9.34 58.37
N VAL A 104 30.91 -9.30 59.58
CA VAL A 104 31.54 -8.65 60.75
C VAL A 104 30.99 -9.22 62.07
N GLU A 105 31.92 -9.56 62.96
CA GLU A 105 31.73 -9.91 64.39
C GLU A 105 31.22 -8.71 65.21
N ALA A 106 30.39 -8.99 66.22
CA ALA A 106 30.49 -8.51 67.61
C ALA A 106 29.44 -9.21 68.48
#